data_AF-A0A833CHF5-F1
#
_entry.id   AF-A0A833CHF5-F1
#
_cell.length_a   1.000
_cell.length_b   1.000
_cell.length_c   1.000
_cell.angle_alpha   90.00
_cell.angle_beta   90.00
_cell.angle_gamma   90.00
#
_symmetry.space_group_name_H-M   'P 1'
#
loop_
_entity.id
_entity.type
_entity.pdbx_description
1 polymer ?
#
loop_
_entity_poly.entity_id
_entity_poly.type
_entity_poly.pdbx_seq_one_letter_code
_entity_poly.pdbx_strand_id
1 'polypeptide(L)' 'MIRSDDKFTVFQRIRYAVLIEKTLSEPFSAKDIRRFARGWTYTCYHSFLAYNCSDKLPEEEALFVRVERGRYRLL' A
#
# COMPACT_ATOMS: atom_id res chain seq x y z
N MET A 1 22.04 6.08 8.29
CA MET A 1 21.10 4.95 8.21
C MET A 1 19.76 5.51 7.74
N ILE A 2 19.27 5.13 6.56
CA ILE A 2 17.96 5.64 6.09
C ILE A 2 16.89 4.97 6.95
N ARG A 3 16.17 5.75 7.76
CA ARG A 3 15.07 5.23 8.58
C ARG A 3 13.97 4.70 7.65
N SER A 4 13.60 3.44 7.83
CA SER A 4 12.44 2.86 7.15
C SER A 4 11.17 3.54 7.64
N ASP A 5 10.28 3.93 6.72
CA ASP A 5 8.94 4.39 7.10
C ASP A 5 8.22 3.25 7.86
N ASP A 6 7.45 3.57 8.90
CA ASP A 6 6.58 2.56 9.53
C ASP A 6 5.32 2.30 8.67
N LYS A 7 4.56 1.25 9.00
CA LYS A 7 3.36 0.86 8.23
C LYS A 7 2.31 1.97 8.12
N PHE A 8 2.13 2.75 9.19
CA PHE A 8 1.16 3.85 9.23
C PHE A 8 1.60 4.98 8.30
N THR A 9 2.89 5.33 8.34
CA THR A 9 3.49 6.32 7.44
C THR A 9 3.36 5.89 5.97
N VAL A 10 3.65 4.62 5.65
CA VAL A 10 3.49 4.09 4.29
C VAL A 10 2.02 4.19 3.84
N PHE A 11 1.08 3.78 4.69
CA PHE A 11 -0.35 3.86 4.38
C PHE A 11 -0.82 5.30 4.14
N GLN A 12 -0.44 6.24 5.01
CA GLN A 12 -0.80 7.66 4.87
C GLN A 12 -0.27 8.25 3.55
N ARG A 13 0.97 7.91 3.16
CA ARG A 13 1.54 8.35 1.88
C ARG A 13 0.78 7.78 0.68
N ILE A 14 0.37 6.51 0.74
CA ILE A 14 -0.45 5.90 -0.31
C ILE A 14 -1.80 6.61 -0.40
N ARG A 15 -2.50 6.80 0.73
CA ARG A 15 -3.79 7.52 0.77
C ARG A 15 -3.68 8.92 0.19
N TYR A 16 -2.64 9.66 0.59
CA TYR A 16 -2.42 11.02 0.11
C TYR A 16 -2.17 11.06 -1.41
N ALA A 17 -1.32 10.16 -1.93
CA ALA A 17 -1.02 10.06 -3.36
C ALA A 17 -2.25 9.69 -4.21
N VAL A 18 -3.14 8.83 -3.70
CA VAL A 18 -4.36 8.39 -4.39
C VAL A 18 -5.50 9.41 -4.27
N LEU A 19 -5.76 9.91 -3.06
CA LEU A 19 -6.95 10.71 -2.77
C LEU A 19 -6.75 12.19 -3.02
N ILE A 20 -5.55 12.71 -2.73
CA ILE A 20 -5.28 14.15 -2.74
C ILE A 20 -4.45 14.53 -3.97
N GLU A 21 -3.24 13.99 -4.12
CA GLU A 21 -2.36 14.39 -5.21
C GLU A 21 -2.77 13.81 -6.58
N LYS A 22 -3.55 12.73 -6.60
CA LYS A 22 -3.91 11.98 -7.82
C LYS A 22 -2.69 11.52 -8.63
N THR A 23 -1.56 11.32 -7.95
CA THR A 23 -0.28 10.87 -8.54
C THR A 23 -0.13 9.35 -8.55
N LEU A 24 -0.93 8.63 -7.76
CA LEU A 24 -1.02 7.17 -7.76
C LEU A 24 -2.43 6.73 -8.20
N SER A 25 -2.53 6.10 -9.37
CA SER A 25 -3.80 5.58 -9.88
C SER A 25 -4.13 4.22 -9.28
N GLU A 26 -5.42 3.99 -9.08
CA GLU A 26 -5.97 2.70 -8.67
C GLU A 26 -6.42 1.85 -9.88
N PRO A 27 -6.23 0.51 -9.84
CA PRO A 27 -5.50 -0.21 -8.81
C PRO A 27 -3.98 0.02 -8.90
N PHE A 28 -3.27 -0.17 -7.79
CA PHE A 28 -1.82 -0.02 -7.70
C PHE A 28 -1.13 -1.32 -7.26
N SER A 29 0.17 -1.41 -7.51
CA SER A 29 1.02 -2.53 -7.13
C SER A 29 2.10 -2.14 -6.12
N ALA A 30 2.80 -3.13 -5.57
CA ALA A 30 3.98 -2.92 -4.72
C ALA A 30 5.06 -2.05 -5.40
N LYS A 31 5.20 -2.16 -6.73
CA LYS A 31 6.14 -1.36 -7.52
C LYS A 31 5.74 0.11 -7.58
N ASP A 32 4.44 0.38 -7.63
CA ASP A 32 3.91 1.74 -7.73
C ASP A 32 4.08 2.48 -6.39
N ILE A 33 3.70 1.85 -5.28
CA ILE A 33 3.80 2.45 -3.94
C ILE A 33 5.25 2.66 -3.47
N ARG A 34 6.20 1.87 -3.98
CA ARG A 34 7.64 2.02 -3.68
C ARG A 34 8.19 3.38 -4.10
N ARG A 35 7.55 4.09 -5.03
CA ARG A 35 7.95 5.45 -5.43
C ARG A 35 7.62 6.49 -4.36
N PHE A 36 6.63 6.21 -3.52
CA PHE A 36 6.06 7.15 -2.55
C PHE A 36 6.56 6.91 -1.13
N ALA A 37 6.86 5.66 -0.76
CA ALA A 37 7.42 5.29 0.53
C ALA A 37 8.84 4.74 0.37
N ARG A 38 9.77 5.08 1.27
CA ARG A 38 11.19 4.68 1.16
C ARG A 38 11.63 3.79 2.32
N GLY A 39 12.73 3.06 2.10
CA GLY A 39 13.41 2.31 3.15
C GLY A 39 12.88 0.89 3.40
N TRP A 40 11.99 0.37 2.56
CA TRP A 40 11.57 -1.04 2.58
C TRP A 40 12.18 -1.82 1.42
N THR A 41 12.38 -3.13 1.63
CA THR A 41 12.67 -4.04 0.51
C THR A 41 11.42 -4.22 -0.34
N TYR A 42 11.58 -4.65 -1.60
CA TYR A 42 10.44 -4.90 -2.48
C TYR A 42 9.44 -5.91 -1.87
N THR A 43 9.96 -6.96 -1.25
CA THR A 43 9.16 -8.00 -0.58
C THR A 43 8.33 -7.43 0.57
N CYS A 44 8.85 -6.45 1.32
CA CYS A 44 8.10 -5.80 2.39
C CYS A 44 6.85 -5.07 1.87
N TYR A 45 6.93 -4.37 0.73
CA TYR A 45 5.74 -3.74 0.12
C TYR A 45 4.70 -4.78 -0.32
N HIS A 46 5.16 -5.88 -0.92
CA HIS A 46 4.26 -6.96 -1.32
C HIS A 46 3.56 -7.59 -0.12
N SER A 47 4.31 -7.91 0.94
CA SER A 47 3.77 -8.45 2.18
C SER A 47 2.83 -7.47 2.88
N PHE A 48 3.13 -6.17 2.84
CA PHE A 48 2.26 -5.14 3.40
C PHE A 48 0.90 -5.09 2.69
N LEU A 49 0.89 -5.02 1.36
CA LEU A 49 -0.37 -5.02 0.60
C LEU A 49 -1.15 -6.33 0.78
N ALA A 50 -0.46 -7.48 0.71
CA ALA A 50 -1.10 -8.78 0.84
C ALA A 50 -1.62 -9.07 2.26
N TYR A 51 -0.94 -8.56 3.29
CA TYR A 51 -1.35 -8.76 4.67
C TYR A 51 -2.57 -7.89 5.03
N ASN A 52 -2.59 -6.62 4.60
CA ASN A 52 -3.62 -5.66 5.01
C ASN A 52 -4.78 -5.57 4.01
N CYS A 53 -5.10 -6.64 3.28
CA CYS A 53 -6.21 -6.66 2.33
C CYS A 53 -7.40 -7.49 2.83
N SER A 54 -8.56 -7.24 2.23
CA SER A 54 -9.83 -7.92 2.55
C SER A 54 -9.81 -9.44 2.39
N ASP A 55 -8.88 -10.00 1.60
CA ASP A 55 -8.69 -11.46 1.50
C ASP A 55 -8.14 -12.07 2.80
N LYS A 56 -7.53 -11.26 3.67
CA LYS A 56 -6.76 -11.72 4.84
C LYS A 56 -7.21 -11.13 6.17
N LEU A 57 -7.75 -9.92 6.17
CA LEU A 57 -8.28 -9.25 7.36
C LEU A 57 -9.80 -9.05 7.25
N PRO A 58 -10.52 -8.99 8.40
CA PRO A 58 -11.89 -8.52 8.45
C PRO A 58 -12.06 -7.13 7.83
N GLU A 59 -13.27 -6.79 7.39
CA GLU A 59 -13.56 -5.52 6.73
C GLU A 59 -13.22 -4.30 7.59
N GLU A 60 -13.39 -4.37 8.92
CA GLU A 60 -13.07 -3.25 9.81
C GLU A 60 -11.55 -2.98 9.96
N GLU A 61 -10.71 -3.95 9.60
CA GLU A 61 -9.25 -3.89 9.72
C GLU A 61 -8.53 -3.81 8.37
N ALA A 62 -9.18 -4.22 7.29
CA ALA A 62 -8.60 -4.22 5.97
C ALA A 62 -8.38 -2.79 5.46
N LEU A 63 -7.19 -2.53 4.91
CA LEU A 63 -6.82 -1.24 4.32
C LEU A 63 -6.97 -1.23 2.80
N PHE A 64 -7.01 -2.42 2.20
CA PHE A 64 -6.99 -2.60 0.76
C PHE A 64 -7.99 -3.66 0.27
N VAL A 65 -8.51 -3.48 -0.94
CA VAL A 65 -9.14 -4.57 -1.71
C VAL A 65 -8.16 -5.09 -2.73
N ARG A 66 -7.95 -6.41 -2.78
CA ARG A 66 -7.23 -7.03 -3.90
C ARG A 66 -8.20 -7.23 -5.06
N VAL A 67 -7.96 -6.55 -6.18
CA VAL A 67 -8.81 -6.67 -7.37
C VAL A 67 -8.26 -7.70 -8.36
N GLU A 68 -6.93 -7.88 -8.39
CA GLU A 68 -6.23 -8.87 -9.20
C GLU A 68 -4.92 -9.27 -8.50
N ARG A 69 -4.21 -10.28 -9.02
CA ARG A 69 -2.94 -10.72 -8.46
C ARG A 69 -1.92 -9.57 -8.40
N GLY A 70 -1.61 -9.12 -7.19
CA GLY A 70 -0.65 -8.03 -6.95
C GLY A 70 -1.18 -6.62 -7.26
N ARG A 71 -2.50 -6.46 -7.45
CA ARG A 71 -3.16 -5.18 -7.74
C ARG A 71 -4.22 -4.89 -6.68
N TYR A 72 -4.14 -3.70 -6.10
CA TYR A 72 -4.91 -3.31 -4.93
C TYR A 72 -5.57 -1.94 -5.10
N ARG A 73 -6.69 -1.71 -4.41
CA ARG A 73 -7.34 -0.41 -4.21
C ARG A 73 -7.39 -0.12 -2.71
N LEU A 74 -7.51 1.15 -2.34
CA LEU A 74 -7.89 1.58 -1.01
C LEU A 74 -9.30 1.10 -0.70
N LEU A 75 -9.51 0.68 0.55
CA LEU A 75 -10.83 0.60 1.17
C LEU A 75 -11.26 1.98 1.70
#